data_AF-A0A2V6NWY6-F1
#
_entry.id   AF-A0A2V6NWY6-F1
#
_cell.length_a   1.000
_cell.length_b   1.000
_cell.length_c   1.000
_cell.angle_alpha   90.00
_cell.angle_beta   90.00
_cell.angle_gamma   90.00
#
_symmetry.space_group_name_H-M   'P 1'
#
loop_
_entity.id
_entity.type
_entity.pdbx_description
1 polymer ?
#
loop_
_entity_poly.entity_id
_entity_poly.type
_entity_poly.pdbx_seq_one_letter_code
_entity_poly.pdbx_strand_id
1 'polypeptide(L)' 'MLVERVNRIADALERLSEGDYGVCVECGETIAPARLRALPEVQTCIRCQDRLERLERRMETVGALFGDTEEEI' A
#
# COMPACT_ATOMS: atom_id res chain seq x y z
N MET A 1 14.75 5.27 -5.33
CA MET A 1 15.88 4.54 -5.98
C MET A 1 15.49 3.09 -6.31
N LEU A 2 16.21 2.39 -7.20
CA LEU A 2 15.94 0.96 -7.53
C LEU A 2 15.86 0.04 -6.29
N VAL A 3 16.64 0.36 -5.25
CA VAL A 3 16.71 -0.37 -3.98
C VAL A 3 15.35 -0.51 -3.30
N GLU A 4 14.51 0.54 -3.29
CA GLU A 4 13.19 0.48 -2.65
C GLU A 4 12.27 -0.54 -3.30
N ARG A 5 12.34 -0.67 -4.64
CA ARG A 5 11.53 -1.65 -5.36
C ARG A 5 12.01 -3.07 -5.08
N VAL A 6 13.32 -3.28 -4.93
CA VAL A 6 13.89 -4.57 -4.54
C VAL A 6 13.38 -4.99 -3.17
N ASN A 7 13.38 -4.07 -2.19
CA ASN A 7 12.88 -4.37 -0.85
C ASN A 7 11.40 -4.77 -0.88
N ARG A 8 10.55 -4.03 -1.59
CA ARG A 8 9.13 -4.38 -1.72
C ARG A 8 8.89 -5.75 -2.37
N ILE A 9 9.76 -6.15 -3.29
CA ILE A 9 9.70 -7.49 -3.90
C ILE A 9 10.19 -8.55 -2.92
N ALA A 10 11.22 -8.27 -2.11
CA ALA A 10 11.68 -9.17 -1.06
C ALA A 10 10.57 -9.47 -0.04
N ASP A 11 9.85 -8.44 0.42
CA ASP A 11 8.71 -8.59 1.32
C ASP A 11 7.60 -9.45 0.70
N ALA A 12 7.35 -9.27 -0.60
CA ALA A 12 6.37 -10.08 -1.32
C ALA A 12 6.78 -11.57 -1.42
N LEU A 13 8.09 -11.85 -1.55
CA LEU A 13 8.63 -13.22 -1.54
C LEU A 13 8.55 -13.85 -0.15
N GLU A 14 8.79 -13.10 0.92
CA GLU A 14 8.64 -13.57 2.30
C GLU A 14 7.20 -14.02 2.56
N ARG A 15 6.22 -13.17 2.21
CA ARG A 15 4.79 -13.50 2.31
C ARG A 15 4.38 -14.70 1.47
N LEU A 16 5.06 -14.93 0.34
CA LEU A 16 4.84 -16.12 -0.47
C LEU A 16 5.32 -17.38 0.25
N SER A 17 6.42 -17.29 0.98
CA SER A 17 6.92 -18.40 1.79
C SER A 17 6.03 -18.71 3.01
N GLU A 18 5.39 -17.69 3.58
CA GLU A 18 4.44 -17.81 4.70
C GLU A 18 3.06 -18.31 4.26
N GLY A 19 2.73 -18.19 2.96
CA GLY A 19 1.45 -18.60 2.38
C GLY A 19 0.40 -17.48 2.30
N ASP A 20 0.75 -16.27 2.73
CA ASP A 20 -0.13 -15.08 2.74
C ASP A 20 0.03 -14.20 1.48
N TYR A 21 0.80 -14.64 0.50
CA TYR A 21 0.92 -13.94 -0.78
C TYR A 21 -0.39 -13.97 -1.55
N GLY A 22 -0.77 -12.79 -2.05
CA GLY A 22 -2.05 -12.61 -2.72
C GLY A 22 -3.24 -12.49 -1.76
N VAL A 23 -3.01 -12.31 -0.46
CA VAL A 23 -4.05 -11.93 0.50
C VAL A 23 -3.94 -10.42 0.80
N CYS A 24 -5.08 -9.73 0.83
CA CYS A 24 -5.14 -8.31 1.16
C CYS A 24 -4.89 -8.11 2.66
N VAL A 25 -3.90 -7.29 3.01
CA VAL A 25 -3.58 -7.01 4.43
C VAL A 25 -4.68 -6.20 5.14
N GLU A 26 -5.53 -5.50 4.39
CA GLU A 26 -6.59 -4.64 4.95
C GLU A 26 -7.90 -5.39 5.22
N CYS A 27 -8.27 -6.33 4.35
CA CYS A 27 -9.58 -7.00 4.42
C CYS A 27 -9.50 -8.52 4.49
N GLY A 28 -8.33 -9.13 4.33
CA GLY A 28 -8.13 -10.57 4.32
C GLY A 28 -8.67 -11.30 3.07
N GLU A 29 -9.23 -10.58 2.10
CA GLU A 29 -9.71 -11.17 0.85
C GLU A 29 -8.55 -11.44 -0.13
N THR A 30 -8.77 -12.34 -1.09
CA THR A 30 -7.79 -12.63 -2.14
C THR A 30 -7.64 -11.46 -3.12
N ILE A 31 -6.40 -11.14 -3.46
CA ILE A 31 -6.03 -10.13 -4.45
C ILE A 31 -6.16 -10.75 -5.84
N ALA A 32 -6.79 -10.03 -6.76
CA ALA A 32 -6.99 -10.49 -8.13
C ALA A 32 -5.65 -10.90 -8.79
N PRO A 33 -5.54 -12.10 -9.39
CA PRO A 33 -4.30 -12.55 -10.03
C PRO A 33 -3.79 -11.63 -11.15
N ALA A 34 -4.70 -10.94 -11.85
CA ALA A 34 -4.31 -9.94 -12.84
C ALA A 34 -3.52 -8.77 -12.23
N ARG A 35 -3.87 -8.37 -11.00
CA ARG A 35 -3.17 -7.29 -10.28
C ARG A 35 -1.79 -7.74 -9.81
N LEU A 36 -1.68 -8.94 -9.22
CA LEU A 36 -0.40 -9.51 -8.79
C LEU A 36 0.57 -9.75 -9.98
N ARG A 37 0.05 -10.08 -11.16
CA ARG A 37 0.87 -10.20 -12.38
C ARG A 37 1.41 -8.87 -12.87
N ALA A 38 0.64 -7.79 -12.72
CA ALA A 38 1.07 -6.44 -13.10
C ALA A 38 2.04 -5.84 -12.07
N LEU A 39 1.74 -6.04 -10.79
CA LEU A 39 2.50 -5.52 -9.65
C LEU A 39 2.59 -6.59 -8.56
N PRO A 40 3.66 -7.42 -8.56
CA PRO A 40 3.85 -8.47 -7.56
C PRO A 40 3.99 -7.95 -6.13
N GLU A 41 4.46 -6.71 -5.97
CA GLU A 41 4.72 -6.10 -4.66
C GLU A 41 3.46 -5.57 -3.93
N VAL A 42 2.28 -5.63 -4.55
CA VAL A 42 1.06 -5.07 -3.94
C VAL A 42 0.56 -5.90 -2.77
N GLN A 43 0.19 -5.21 -1.70
CA GLN A 43 -0.31 -5.84 -0.47
C GLN A 43 -1.81 -5.69 -0.26
N THR A 44 -2.48 -4.88 -1.07
CA THR A 44 -3.91 -4.53 -0.93
C THR A 44 -4.72 -4.90 -2.18
N CYS A 45 -6.01 -5.21 -1.99
CA CYS A 45 -6.95 -5.37 -3.10
C CYS A 45 -7.36 -4.01 -3.69
N ILE A 46 -7.99 -4.00 -4.88
CA ILE A 46 -8.29 -2.74 -5.60
C ILE A 46 -9.26 -1.84 -4.84
N ARG A 47 -10.17 -2.46 -4.09
CA ARG A 47 -11.15 -1.75 -3.26
C ARG A 47 -10.49 -1.06 -2.07
N CYS A 48 -9.60 -1.76 -1.38
CA CYS A 48 -8.86 -1.19 -0.26
C CYS A 48 -7.88 -0.10 -0.72
N GLN A 49 -7.21 -0.33 -1.85
CA GLN A 49 -6.35 0.69 -2.47
C GLN A 49 -7.13 1.98 -2.80
N ASP A 50 -8.27 1.88 -3.50
CA ASP A 50 -9.08 3.06 -3.84
C ASP A 50 -9.59 3.78 -2.57
N ARG A 51 -9.91 3.02 -1.51
CA ARG A 51 -10.28 3.60 -0.22
C ARG A 51 -9.13 4.39 0.41
N LEU A 52 -7.92 3.83 0.45
CA LEU A 52 -6.74 4.50 1.00
C LEU A 52 -6.42 5.77 0.21
N GLU A 53 -6.40 5.71 -1.12
CA GLU A 53 -6.14 6.87 -1.98
C GLU A 53 -7.20 7.98 -1.83
N ARG A 54 -8.47 7.62 -1.56
CA ARG A 54 -9.52 8.60 -1.23
C ARG A 54 -9.33 9.22 0.14
N LEU A 55 -8.86 8.44 1.12
CA LEU A 55 -8.55 8.93 2.46
C LEU A 55 -7.36 9.88 2.41
N GLU A 56 -6.27 9.51 1.73
CA GLU A 56 -5.10 10.36 1.50
C GLU A 56 -5.50 11.67 0.84
N ARG A 57 -6.29 11.64 -0.25
CA ARG A 57 -6.80 12.87 -0.89
C ARG A 57 -7.66 13.72 0.06
N ARG A 58 -8.48 13.10 0.91
CA ARG A 58 -9.24 13.82 1.96
C ARG A 58 -8.32 14.39 3.03
N MET A 59 -7.31 13.64 3.45
CA MET A 59 -6.36 14.07 4.46
C MET A 59 -5.49 15.21 3.96
N GLU A 60 -5.09 15.21 2.69
CA GLU A 60 -4.40 16.33 2.04
C GLU A 60 -5.24 17.61 2.09
N THR A 61 -6.55 17.52 1.78
CA THR A 61 -7.45 18.67 1.93
C THR A 61 -7.64 19.12 3.37
N VAL A 62 -7.43 18.24 4.36
CA VAL A 62 -7.50 18.57 5.78
C VAL A 62 -6.17 19.14 6.29
N GLY A 63 -5.03 18.58 5.89
CA GLY A 63 -3.69 19.08 6.21
C GLY A 63 -3.45 20.49 5.66
N ALA A 64 -3.97 20.79 4.46
CA ALA A 64 -3.96 22.15 3.92
C ALA A 64 -4.75 23.16 4.77
N LEU A 65 -5.67 22.72 5.64
CA LEU A 65 -6.43 23.56 6.58
C LEU A 65 -5.76 23.69 7.95
N PHE A 66 -4.91 22.74 8.32
CA PHE A 66 -4.12 22.71 9.55
C PHE A 66 -2.65 22.88 9.20
N GLY A 67 -2.30 24.03 8.62
CA GLY A 67 -0.96 24.34 8.12
C GLY A 67 0.13 23.84 9.06
N ASP A 68 1.14 23.20 8.46
CA ASP A 68 2.29 22.59 9.10
C ASP A 68 2.81 23.48 10.24
N THR A 69 2.50 23.14 11.49
CA THR A 69 3.34 23.59 12.61
C THR A 69 4.60 22.72 12.59
N GLU A 70 5.44 22.94 11.59
CA GLU A 70 6.88 22.92 11.79
C GLU A 70 7.21 24.11 12.71
N GLU A 71 6.89 23.99 14.00
CA GLU A 71 7.55 24.78 15.03
C GLU A 71 8.74 23.96 15.49
N GLU A 72 9.90 24.31 14.91
CA GLU A 72 11.23 24.10 15.49
C GLU A 72 11.18 24.22 17.01
N ILE A 73 11.63 23.18 17.73
CA ILE A 73 12.51 23.22 18.92
C ILE A 73 13.32 21.91 18.92
#